data_AF-H2D841-F1
#
_entry.id   AF-H2D841-F1
#
_cell.length_a   1.000
_cell.length_b   1.000
_cell.length_c   1.000
_cell.angle_alpha   90.00
_cell.angle_beta   90.00
_cell.angle_gamma   90.00
#
_symmetry.space_group_name_H-M   'P 1'
#
loop_
_entity.id
_entity.type
_entity.pdbx_description
1 polymer ?
#
loop_
_entity_poly.entity_id
_entity_poly.type
_entity_poly.pdbx_seq_one_letter_code
_entity_poly.pdbx_strand_id
1 'polypeptide(L)'
;TAFLHGDLEEEILMKQPEGFEVPGKEHYVCRLRKSLHGLKQSPRQWYKRFDSFMVSHGFDRNSYDCCVYHSKLDNGSMIYLLLYVDDML
;
A
#
# COMPACT_ATOMS: atom_id res chain seq x y z
N THR A 1 8.91 1.16 -2.20
CA THR A 1 8.58 1.12 -0.75
C THR A 1 7.08 1.26 -0.47
N ALA A 2 6.27 1.76 -1.41
CA ALA A 2 4.82 1.92 -1.28
C ALA A 2 4.10 0.74 -0.59
N PHE A 3 4.36 -0.50 -1.01
CA PHE A 3 3.70 -1.67 -0.45
C PHE A 3 3.96 -1.91 1.04
N LEU A 4 5.06 -1.41 1.62
CA LEU A 4 5.32 -1.55 3.06
C LEU A 4 4.33 -0.76 3.93
N HIS A 5 3.58 0.17 3.34
CA HIS A 5 2.56 0.95 4.04
C HIS A 5 1.19 0.25 4.06
N GLY A 6 0.97 -0.75 3.22
CA GLY A 6 -0.26 -1.53 3.22
C GLY A 6 -0.35 -2.45 4.45
N ASP A 7 -1.51 -2.44 5.09
CA ASP A 7 -1.84 -3.36 6.16
C ASP A 7 -2.28 -4.71 5.58
N LEU A 8 -1.91 -5.81 6.26
CA LEU A 8 -2.35 -7.14 5.88
C LEU A 8 -3.66 -7.48 6.60
N GLU A 9 -4.69 -7.83 5.85
CA GLU A 9 -5.98 -8.30 6.39
C GLU A 9 -5.92 -9.77 6.82
N GLU A 10 -4.94 -10.52 6.28
CA GLU A 10 -4.74 -11.94 6.53
C GLU A 10 -3.37 -12.19 7.17
N GLU A 11 -3.26 -13.27 7.94
CA GLU A 11 -1.98 -13.68 8.51
C GLU A 11 -1.14 -14.39 7.43
N ILE A 12 0.03 -13.83 7.13
CA ILE A 12 0.96 -14.41 6.16
C ILE A 12 2.25 -14.76 6.86
N LEU A 13 2.63 -16.03 6.71
CA LEU A 13 3.88 -16.58 7.18
C LEU A 13 4.77 -16.85 5.96
N MET A 14 6.04 -16.50 6.07
CA MET A 14 7.05 -16.84 5.08
C MET A 14 8.15 -17.68 5.73
N LYS A 15 8.83 -18.51 4.92
CA LYS A 15 10.07 -19.14 5.37
C LYS A 15 11.05 -18.06 5.82
N GLN A 16 11.88 -18.38 6.81
CA GLN A 16 13.03 -17.55 7.18
C GLN A 16 13.83 -17.14 5.93
N PRO A 17 14.15 -15.84 5.77
CA PRO A 17 15.03 -15.38 4.71
C PRO A 17 16.41 -16.02 4.84
N GLU A 18 17.09 -16.18 3.72
CA GLU A 18 18.48 -16.63 3.71
C GLU A 18 19.35 -15.70 4.58
N GLY A 19 20.18 -16.29 5.43
CA GLY A 19 21.02 -15.56 6.40
C GLY A 19 20.33 -15.14 7.70
N PHE A 20 19.02 -15.38 7.85
CA PHE A 20 18.28 -15.13 9.10
C PHE A 20 17.90 -16.41 9.86
N GLU A 21 18.23 -17.57 9.30
CA GLU A 21 17.99 -18.87 9.90
C GLU A 21 18.83 -19.01 11.18
N VAL A 22 18.18 -19.34 12.30
CA VAL A 22 18.87 -19.59 13.58
C VAL A 22 19.14 -21.09 13.72
N PRO A 23 20.38 -21.52 14.02
CA PRO A 23 20.70 -22.94 14.22
C PRO A 23 19.79 -23.60 15.25
N GLY A 24 19.21 -24.76 14.90
CA GLY A 24 18.24 -25.49 15.71
C GLY A 24 16.81 -24.94 15.67
N LYS A 25 16.55 -23.88 14.89
CA LYS A 25 15.24 -23.26 14.70
C LYS A 25 14.90 -23.08 13.22
N GLU A 26 15.41 -23.95 12.36
CA GLU A 26 15.24 -23.89 10.91
C GLU A 26 13.76 -23.98 10.49
N HIS A 27 12.94 -24.63 11.31
CA HIS A 27 11.49 -24.76 11.12
C HIS A 27 10.69 -23.48 11.47
N TYR A 28 11.32 -22.44 12.01
CA TYR A 28 10.64 -21.18 12.28
C TYR A 28 10.23 -20.49 10.98
N VAL A 29 9.23 -19.63 11.12
CA VAL A 29 8.67 -18.83 10.04
C VAL A 29 8.58 -17.38 10.47
N CYS A 30 8.68 -16.47 9.50
CA CYS A 30 8.51 -15.04 9.73
C CYS A 30 7.06 -14.67 9.48
N ARG A 31 6.41 -14.05 10.47
CA ARG A 31 5.10 -13.44 10.27
C ARG A 31 5.24 -12.05 9.68
N LEU A 32 4.61 -11.84 8.53
CA LEU A 32 4.56 -10.52 7.90
C LEU A 32 3.60 -9.61 8.68
N ARG A 33 4.07 -8.41 9.02
CA ARG A 33 3.27 -7.37 9.69
C ARG A 33 2.70 -6.33 8.73
N LYS A 34 3.27 -6.24 7.52
CA LYS A 34 2.92 -5.30 6.45
C LYS A 34 3.04 -6.01 5.12
N SER A 35 2.38 -5.49 4.09
CA SER A 35 2.53 -6.03 2.73
C SER A 35 3.96 -5.86 2.22
N LEU A 36 4.43 -6.85 1.45
CA LEU A 36 5.74 -6.87 0.82
C LEU A 36 5.61 -6.90 -0.70
N HIS A 37 6.63 -6.43 -1.41
CA HIS A 37 6.67 -6.62 -2.86
C HIS A 37 6.61 -8.11 -3.21
N GLY A 38 5.84 -8.47 -4.24
CA GLY A 38 5.68 -9.85 -4.69
C GLY A 38 4.52 -10.62 -4.05
N LEU A 39 3.87 -10.09 -2.99
CA LEU A 39 2.60 -10.69 -2.55
C LEU A 39 1.47 -10.26 -3.49
N LYS A 40 0.58 -11.21 -3.82
CA LYS A 40 -0.56 -11.00 -4.72
C LYS A 40 -1.47 -9.84 -4.30
N GLN A 41 -1.66 -9.66 -2.99
CA GLN A 41 -2.54 -8.66 -2.41
C GLN A 41 -1.86 -7.32 -2.13
N SER A 42 -0.52 -7.21 -2.24
CA SER A 42 0.21 -5.99 -1.90
C SER A 42 -0.24 -4.74 -2.64
N PRO A 43 -0.46 -4.77 -3.97
CA PRO A 43 -0.97 -3.59 -4.68
C PRO A 43 -2.32 -3.13 -4.15
N ARG A 44 -3.21 -4.07 -3.79
CA ARG A 44 -4.54 -3.77 -3.26
C ARG A 44 -4.48 -3.20 -1.84
N GLN A 45 -3.63 -3.74 -0.96
CA GLN A 45 -3.50 -3.22 0.40
C GLN A 45 -2.87 -1.83 0.41
N TRP A 46 -1.92 -1.58 -0.49
CA TRP A 46 -1.41 -0.24 -0.72
C TRP A 46 -2.48 0.72 -1.22
N TYR A 47 -3.25 0.35 -2.25
CA TYR A 47 -4.34 1.19 -2.76
C TYR A 47 -5.34 1.58 -1.67
N LYS A 48 -5.80 0.61 -0.85
CA LYS A 48 -6.74 0.88 0.26
C LYS A 48 -6.18 1.88 1.27
N ARG A 49 -4.91 1.71 1.63
CA ARG A 49 -4.22 2.62 2.56
C ARG A 49 -4.10 4.03 1.98
N PHE A 50 -3.68 4.13 0.71
CA PHE A 50 -3.52 5.39 0.01
C PHE A 50 -4.84 6.12 -0.15
N ASP A 51 -5.87 5.42 -0.60
CA ASP A 51 -7.22 5.96 -0.76
C ASP A 51 -7.77 6.56 0.54
N SER A 52 -7.71 5.79 1.63
CA SER A 52 -8.14 6.26 2.95
C SER A 52 -7.36 7.51 3.38
N PHE A 53 -6.06 7.54 3.09
CA PHE A 53 -5.21 8.69 3.37
C PHE A 53 -5.64 9.91 2.55
N MET A 54 -5.81 9.79 1.23
CA MET A 54 -6.21 10.88 0.35
C MET A 54 -7.55 11.49 0.74
N VAL A 55 -8.55 10.65 1.00
CA VAL A 55 -9.89 11.11 1.43
C VAL A 55 -9.79 11.86 2.76
N SER A 56 -9.00 11.36 3.72
CA SER A 56 -8.81 12.06 5.00
C SER A 56 -8.08 13.41 4.87
N HIS A 57 -7.40 13.66 3.75
CA HIS A 57 -6.70 14.92 3.45
C HIS A 57 -7.48 15.81 2.46
N GLY A 58 -8.78 15.56 2.27
CA GLY A 58 -9.66 16.44 1.49
C GLY A 58 -9.50 16.31 -0.03
N PHE A 59 -9.04 15.15 -0.50
CA PHE A 59 -9.11 14.78 -1.90
C PHE A 59 -10.36 13.94 -2.17
N ASP A 60 -11.03 14.24 -3.28
CA ASP A 60 -12.13 13.46 -3.81
C ASP A 60 -11.64 12.50 -4.90
N ARG A 61 -12.16 11.27 -4.88
CA ARG A 61 -11.92 10.31 -5.93
C ARG A 61 -12.77 10.63 -7.15
N ASN A 62 -12.20 10.56 -8.33
CA ASN A 62 -12.94 10.75 -9.57
C ASN A 62 -13.96 9.61 -9.77
N SER A 63 -15.14 9.94 -10.29
CA SER A 63 -16.24 8.99 -10.49
C SER A 63 -16.05 8.04 -11.68
N TYR A 64 -15.21 8.43 -12.64
CA TYR A 64 -14.95 7.65 -13.85
C TYR A 64 -13.68 6.80 -13.73
N ASP A 65 -12.68 7.29 -12.99
CA ASP A 65 -11.41 6.58 -12.77
C ASP A 65 -11.00 6.62 -11.29
N CYS A 66 -10.98 5.44 -10.65
CA CYS A 66 -10.66 5.30 -9.23
C CYS A 66 -9.18 5.54 -8.89
N CYS A 67 -8.33 5.71 -9.90
CA CYS A 67 -6.92 6.06 -9.77
C CYS A 67 -6.68 7.58 -9.80
N VAL A 68 -7.69 8.38 -10.13
CA VAL A 68 -7.60 9.84 -10.18
C VAL A 68 -8.22 10.45 -8.94
N TYR A 69 -7.43 11.29 -8.26
CA TYR A 69 -7.85 12.10 -7.13
C TYR A 69 -7.79 13.57 -7.51
N HIS A 70 -8.66 14.38 -6.94
CA HIS A 70 -8.64 15.82 -7.16
C HIS A 70 -9.03 16.57 -5.89
N SER A 71 -8.52 17.79 -5.76
CA SER A 71 -8.91 18.70 -4.68
C SER A 71 -8.92 20.14 -5.19
N LYS A 72 -9.88 20.94 -4.71
CA LYS A 72 -10.00 22.35 -5.03
C LYS A 72 -9.46 23.17 -3.87
N LEU A 73 -8.49 24.03 -4.16
CA LEU A 73 -7.92 24.95 -3.19
C LEU A 73 -8.81 26.19 -3.00
N ASP A 74 -8.62 26.89 -1.89
CA ASP A 74 -9.40 28.09 -1.55
C ASP A 74 -9.30 29.21 -2.59
N ASN A 75 -8.17 29.31 -3.28
CA ASN A 75 -7.95 30.27 -4.37
C ASN A 75 -8.59 29.85 -5.70
N GLY A 76 -9.31 28.73 -5.73
CA GLY A 76 -9.98 28.19 -6.91
C GLY A 76 -9.13 27.28 -7.79
N SER A 77 -7.83 27.15 -7.53
CA SER A 77 -6.95 26.22 -8.25
C SER A 77 -7.32 24.77 -7.98
N MET A 78 -7.04 23.90 -8.97
CA MET A 78 -7.29 22.46 -8.88
C MET A 78 -5.96 21.71 -8.79
N ILE A 79 -5.91 20.71 -7.91
CA ILE A 79 -4.86 19.69 -7.90
C ILE A 79 -5.47 18.41 -8.45
N TYR A 80 -4.76 17.74 -9.34
CA TYR A 80 -5.04 16.39 -9.78
C TYR A 80 -3.87 15.50 -9.41
N LEU A 81 -4.16 14.31 -8.92
CA LEU A 81 -3.16 13.28 -8.64
C LEU A 81 -3.61 11.98 -9.29
N LEU A 82 -2.72 11.36 -10.06
CA LEU A 82 -2.96 10.05 -10.66
C LEU A 82 -2.08 9.01 -9.96
N LEU A 83 -2.69 7.91 -9.52
CA LEU A 83 -1.99 6.80 -8.90
C LEU A 83 -1.99 5.60 -9.86
N TYR A 84 -0.81 5.14 -10.26
CA TYR A 84 -0.64 3.90 -11.02
C TYR A 84 0.22 2.90 -10.25
N VAL A 85 -0.42 1.90 -9.64
CA VAL A 85 0.24 0.91 -8.77
C VAL A 85 0.97 1.59 -7.60
N ASP A 86 2.25 1.89 -7.74
CA ASP A 86 3.08 2.60 -6.77
C ASP A 86 3.68 3.92 -7.29
N ASP A 87 3.42 4.27 -8.56
CA ASP A 87 3.82 5.54 -9.16
C ASP A 87 2.71 6.60 -9.01
N MET A 88 3.13 7.86 -8.89
CA MET A 88 2.23 9.02 -8.77
C MET A 88 2.62 10.14 -9.73
N LEU A 89 1.62 10.78 -10.34
CA LEU A 89 1.76 11.99 -11.16
C LEU A 89 0.87 13.11 -10.62
#